data_AF-A0A832H6D2-F1
#
_entry.id   AF-A0A832H6D2-F1
#
_cell.length_a   1.000
_cell.length_b   1.000
_cell.length_c   1.000
_cell.angle_alpha   90.00
_cell.angle_beta   90.00
_cell.angle_gamma   90.00
#
_symmetry.space_group_name_H-M   'P 1'
#
loop_
_entity.id
_entity.type
_entity.pdbx_description
1 polymer ?
#
loop_
_entity_poly.entity_id
_entity_poly.type
_entity_poly.pdbx_seq_one_letter_code
_entity_poly.pdbx_strand_id
1 'polypeptide(L)'
;MKKILIYLFPIITLIFLFTEKTLAVCPICTVAVGAGVGLSRWLGIDDSITGLWVGGLLVSLIYWTIDWLKKKNLKFKGSNIFVIIFWYLITILPLYFTGLLGSGQNSLFCFCGFYFDKLMLGIILGSVAFWFGASWYSYLKEKNQGRAYFPFQKVVMPIIP
;
A
#
# COMPACT_ATOMS: atom_id res chain seq x y z
N MET A 1 2.85 -21.30 -27.15
CA MET A 1 2.17 -20.42 -26.15
C MET A 1 1.19 -21.19 -25.25
N LYS A 2 0.24 -21.98 -25.77
CA LYS A 2 -0.72 -22.75 -24.93
C LYS A 2 -0.10 -23.74 -23.94
N LYS A 3 0.99 -24.43 -24.29
CA LYS A 3 1.64 -25.42 -23.42
C LYS A 3 2.31 -24.79 -22.18
N ILE A 4 2.90 -23.60 -22.31
CA ILE A 4 3.53 -22.87 -21.18
C ILE A 4 2.48 -22.41 -20.16
N LEU A 5 1.31 -21.97 -20.62
CA LEU A 5 0.20 -21.54 -19.76
C LEU A 5 -0.34 -22.71 -18.90
N ILE A 6 -0.36 -23.92 -19.46
CA ILE A 6 -0.82 -25.15 -18.78
C ILE A 6 0.13 -25.58 -17.66
N TYR A 7 1.44 -25.31 -17.79
CA TYR A 7 2.42 -25.61 -16.73
C TYR A 7 2.50 -24.52 -15.66
N LEU A 8 2.19 -23.26 -15.99
CA LEU A 8 2.15 -22.16 -15.01
C LEU A 8 0.97 -22.26 -14.04
N PHE A 9 -0.19 -22.75 -14.51
CA PHE A 9 -1.40 -22.89 -13.71
C PHE A 9 -1.25 -23.81 -12.47
N PRO A 10 -0.70 -25.04 -12.56
CA PRO A 10 -0.51 -25.91 -11.39
C PRO A 10 0.52 -25.35 -10.40
N ILE A 11 1.56 -24.67 -10.89
CA ILE A 11 2.60 -24.04 -10.06
C ILE A 11 2.01 -22.90 -9.23
N ILE A 12 1.15 -22.07 -9.84
CA ILE A 12 0.44 -21.00 -9.15
C ILE A 12 -0.51 -21.55 -8.09
N THR A 13 -1.26 -22.63 -8.38
CA THR A 13 -2.14 -23.26 -7.39
C THR A 13 -1.37 -23.91 -6.23
N LEU A 14 -0.17 -24.44 -6.47
CA LEU A 14 0.67 -25.03 -5.42
C LEU A 14 1.23 -23.96 -4.48
N ILE A 15 1.55 -22.77 -4.98
CA ILE A 15 1.99 -21.61 -4.18
C ILE A 15 0.88 -21.12 -3.23
N PHE A 16 -0.39 -21.18 -3.66
CA PHE A 16 -1.53 -20.80 -2.80
C PHE A 16 -1.79 -21.83 -1.69
N LEU A 17 -1.47 -23.10 -1.89
CA LEU A 17 -1.67 -24.18 -0.91
C LEU A 17 -0.63 -24.16 0.23
N PHE A 18 0.51 -23.50 0.05
CA PHE A 18 1.57 -23.33 1.06
C PHE A 18 1.50 -21.99 1.82
N THR A 19 0.31 -21.43 2.00
CA THR A 19 0.15 -20.26 2.88
C THR A 19 0.11 -20.72 4.34
N GLU A 20 1.27 -21.05 4.90
CA GLU A 20 1.43 -21.12 6.35
C GLU A 20 1.52 -19.70 6.95
N LYS A 21 0.92 -19.58 8.14
CA LYS A 21 0.85 -18.45 9.08
C LYS A 21 1.30 -17.09 8.55
N THR A 22 0.33 -16.19 8.44
CA THR A 22 0.45 -14.74 8.24
C THR A 22 1.66 -14.13 8.97
N LEU A 23 2.79 -14.03 8.26
CA LEU A 23 3.92 -13.20 8.63
C LEU A 23 3.54 -11.74 8.43
N ALA A 24 4.13 -10.85 9.24
CA ALA A 24 3.72 -9.46 9.40
C ALA A 24 3.90 -8.56 8.17
N VAL A 25 4.44 -9.13 7.11
CA VAL A 25 4.52 -8.57 5.77
C VAL A 25 4.11 -9.73 4.88
N CYS A 26 2.90 -9.70 4.32
CA CYS A 26 2.50 -10.76 3.41
C CYS A 26 3.49 -10.71 2.24
N PRO A 27 4.34 -11.74 2.03
CA PRO A 27 5.37 -11.69 0.99
C PRO A 27 4.75 -11.42 -0.38
N ILE A 28 3.51 -11.88 -0.58
CA ILE A 28 2.72 -11.62 -1.78
C ILE A 28 2.46 -10.12 -1.99
N CYS A 29 2.24 -9.33 -0.94
CA CYS A 29 1.95 -7.90 -1.06
C CYS A 29 3.21 -7.12 -1.42
N THR A 30 4.35 -7.46 -0.81
CA THR A 30 5.63 -6.82 -1.12
C THR A 30 6.10 -7.18 -2.53
N VAL A 31 5.94 -8.45 -2.93
CA VAL A 31 6.22 -8.90 -4.30
C VAL A 31 5.26 -8.25 -5.29
N ALA A 32 3.96 -8.17 -4.98
CA ALA A 32 2.98 -7.53 -5.85
C ALA A 32 3.24 -6.03 -6.02
N VAL A 33 3.64 -5.32 -4.96
CA VAL A 33 4.00 -3.89 -5.05
C VAL A 33 5.32 -3.71 -5.80
N GLY A 34 6.37 -4.48 -5.46
CA GLY A 34 7.66 -4.38 -6.12
C GLY A 34 7.56 -4.72 -7.62
N ALA A 35 6.88 -5.82 -7.96
CA ALA A 35 6.62 -6.21 -9.33
C ALA A 35 5.67 -5.24 -10.03
N GLY A 36 4.64 -4.74 -9.32
CA GLY A 36 3.67 -3.78 -9.86
C GLY A 36 4.32 -2.44 -10.23
N VAL A 37 5.18 -1.90 -9.37
CA VAL A 37 5.93 -0.66 -9.62
C VAL A 37 6.93 -0.87 -10.76
N GLY A 38 7.68 -1.98 -10.75
CA GLY A 38 8.64 -2.31 -11.81
C GLY A 38 7.96 -2.51 -13.18
N LEU A 39 6.86 -3.25 -13.21
CA LEU A 39 6.08 -3.50 -14.42
C LEU A 39 5.43 -2.21 -14.95
N SER A 40 4.92 -1.36 -14.05
CA SER A 40 4.29 -0.10 -14.45
C SER A 40 5.28 0.83 -15.14
N ARG A 41 6.54 0.88 -14.65
CA ARG A 41 7.61 1.63 -15.31
C ARG A 41 8.03 1.01 -16.65
N TRP A 42 8.07 -0.32 -16.74
CA TRP A 42 8.35 -0.99 -18.01
C TRP A 42 7.27 -0.70 -19.07
N LEU A 43 6.01 -0.54 -18.65
CA LEU A 43 4.88 -0.16 -19.51
C LEU A 43 4.77 1.36 -19.76
N GLY A 44 5.64 2.19 -19.17
CA GLY A 44 5.61 3.65 -19.32
C GLY A 44 4.43 4.34 -18.64
N ILE A 45 3.82 3.71 -17.62
CA ILE A 45 2.73 4.30 -16.83
C ILE A 45 3.29 5.45 -15.97
N ASP A 46 2.54 6.55 -15.85
CA ASP A 46 2.94 7.72 -15.07
C ASP A 46 3.15 7.35 -13.58
N ASP A 47 4.26 7.80 -13.00
CA ASP A 47 4.67 7.53 -11.62
C ASP A 47 3.66 8.03 -10.57
N SER A 48 2.72 8.90 -10.95
CA SER A 48 1.62 9.33 -10.08
C SER A 48 0.69 8.17 -9.71
N ILE A 49 0.38 7.30 -10.68
CA ILE A 49 -0.54 6.16 -10.47
C ILE A 49 0.11 5.10 -9.59
N THR A 50 1.38 4.79 -9.83
CA THR A 50 2.13 3.87 -8.97
C THR A 50 2.26 4.42 -7.55
N GLY A 51 2.46 5.74 -7.41
CA GLY A 51 2.45 6.44 -6.13
C GLY A 51 1.12 6.26 -5.37
N LEU A 52 -0.02 6.44 -6.03
CA LEU A 52 -1.34 6.25 -5.41
C LEU A 52 -1.49 4.84 -4.80
N TRP A 53 -1.07 3.82 -5.54
CA TRP A 53 -1.11 2.43 -5.08
C TRP A 53 -0.19 2.18 -3.88
N VAL A 54 1.04 2.71 -3.93
CA VAL A 54 1.99 2.60 -2.82
C VAL A 54 1.46 3.30 -1.57
N GLY A 55 0.86 4.49 -1.71
CA GLY A 55 0.24 5.23 -0.60
C GLY A 55 -0.91 4.47 0.06
N GLY A 56 -1.83 3.91 -0.75
CA GLY A 56 -2.95 3.11 -0.23
C GLY A 56 -2.48 1.86 0.52
N LEU A 57 -1.47 1.17 -0.01
CA LEU A 57 -0.89 0.00 0.65
C LEU A 57 -0.17 0.36 1.96
N LEU A 58 0.56 1.49 1.98
CA LEU A 58 1.19 2.03 3.19
C LEU A 58 0.17 2.23 4.31
N VAL A 59 -0.95 2.90 4.02
CA VAL A 59 -2.02 3.13 5.01
C VAL A 59 -2.64 1.81 5.47
N SER A 60 -2.88 0.87 4.56
CA SER A 60 -3.40 -0.45 4.92
C SER A 60 -2.45 -1.20 5.86
N LEU A 61 -1.13 -1.15 5.61
CA LEU A 61 -0.12 -1.78 6.47
C LEU A 61 -0.04 -1.11 7.83
N ILE A 62 -0.07 0.23 7.88
CA ILE A 62 -0.06 0.99 9.13
C ILE A 62 -1.26 0.60 10.01
N TYR A 63 -2.48 0.62 9.47
CA TYR A 63 -3.68 0.23 10.23
C TYR A 63 -3.59 -1.21 10.72
N TRP A 64 -3.13 -2.11 9.86
CA TRP A 64 -2.97 -3.52 10.19
C TRP A 64 -1.94 -3.74 11.31
N THR A 65 -0.77 -3.07 11.24
CA THR A 65 0.27 -3.15 12.27
C THR A 65 -0.22 -2.57 13.60
N ILE A 66 -0.96 -1.45 13.58
CA ILE A 66 -1.57 -0.87 14.78
C ILE A 66 -2.54 -1.87 15.43
N ASP A 67 -3.42 -2.49 14.65
CA ASP A 67 -4.37 -3.48 15.17
C ASP A 67 -3.68 -4.75 15.67
N TRP A 68 -2.60 -5.17 15.02
CA TRP A 68 -1.77 -6.29 15.48
C TRP A 68 -1.10 -5.98 16.82
N LEU A 69 -0.52 -4.78 16.98
CA LEU A 69 0.09 -4.33 18.25
C LEU A 69 -0.95 -4.30 19.38
N LYS A 70 -2.16 -3.78 19.09
CA LYS A 70 -3.28 -3.75 20.03
C LYS A 70 -3.70 -5.16 20.46
N LYS A 71 -3.78 -6.12 19.52
CA LYS A 71 -4.10 -7.53 19.81
C LYS A 71 -3.06 -8.21 20.68
N LYS A 72 -1.78 -7.83 20.55
CA LYS A 72 -0.68 -8.32 21.41
C LYS A 72 -0.59 -7.61 22.76
N ASN A 73 -1.49 -6.66 23.04
CA ASN A 73 -1.50 -5.84 24.25
C ASN A 73 -0.20 -5.04 24.48
N LEU A 74 0.59 -4.85 23.43
CA LEU A 74 1.81 -4.05 23.44
C LEU A 74 1.43 -2.58 23.24
N LYS A 75 0.97 -1.96 24.34
CA LYS A 75 0.58 -0.55 24.35
C LYS A 75 1.72 0.27 24.98
N PHE A 76 2.47 0.97 24.14
CA PHE A 76 3.36 2.05 24.59
C PHE A 76 2.79 3.40 24.15
N LYS A 77 3.09 4.45 24.93
CA LYS A 77 2.65 5.82 24.68
C LYS A 77 3.22 6.28 23.33
N GLY A 78 2.35 6.59 22.37
CA GLY A 78 2.77 7.00 21.02
C GLY A 78 2.97 5.85 20.00
N SER A 79 2.55 4.62 20.31
CA SER A 79 2.66 3.46 19.41
C SER A 79 2.12 3.70 17.99
N ASN A 80 0.98 4.37 17.85
CA ASN A 80 0.44 4.68 16.52
C ASN A 80 1.37 5.60 15.71
N ILE A 81 1.90 6.66 16.33
CA ILE A 81 2.83 7.59 15.67
C ILE A 81 4.12 6.88 15.28
N PHE A 82 4.66 6.05 16.17
CA PHE A 82 5.86 5.27 15.90
C PHE A 82 5.66 4.34 14.68
N VAL A 83 4.53 3.63 14.61
CA VAL A 83 4.21 2.73 13.50
C VAL A 83 4.07 3.50 12.17
N ILE A 84 3.43 4.68 12.19
CA ILE A 84 3.31 5.54 11.00
C ILE A 84 4.71 5.94 10.50
N ILE A 85 5.53 6.51 11.39
CA ILE A 85 6.89 6.97 11.04
C ILE A 85 7.73 5.80 10.53
N PHE A 86 7.69 4.66 11.21
CA PHE A 86 8.42 3.46 10.83
C PHE A 86 8.09 3.00 9.41
N TRP A 87 6.80 2.89 9.07
CA TRP A 87 6.37 2.44 7.74
C TRP A 87 6.69 3.42 6.62
N TYR A 88 6.55 4.73 6.87
CA TYR A 88 6.96 5.73 5.89
C TYR A 88 8.48 5.73 5.69
N LEU A 89 9.25 5.61 6.77
CA LEU A 89 10.71 5.59 6.68
C LEU A 89 11.21 4.35 5.93
N ILE A 90 10.71 3.16 6.26
CA ILE A 90 11.14 1.91 5.60
C ILE A 90 10.74 1.85 4.13
N THR A 91 9.74 2.63 3.70
CA THR A 91 9.29 2.67 2.30
C THR A 91 9.99 3.76 1.49
N ILE A 92 10.08 4.99 2.04
CA ILE A 92 10.67 6.13 1.35
C ILE A 92 12.20 5.98 1.26
N LEU A 93 12.85 5.45 2.30
CA LEU A 93 14.32 5.39 2.37
C LEU A 93 14.93 4.49 1.29
N PRO A 94 14.45 3.25 1.04
CA PRO A 94 14.91 2.45 -0.10
C PRO A 94 14.57 3.09 -1.46
N LEU A 95 13.42 3.75 -1.59
CA LEU A 95 13.02 4.44 -2.82
C LEU A 95 13.95 5.63 -3.14
N TYR A 96 14.45 6.30 -2.11
CA TYR A 96 15.45 7.35 -2.24
C TYR A 96 16.82 6.79 -2.64
N PHE A 97 17.29 5.74 -1.97
CA PHE A 97 18.59 5.12 -2.29
C PHE A 97 18.65 4.45 -3.67
N THR A 98 17.51 3.96 -4.16
CA THR A 98 17.40 3.41 -5.52
C THR A 98 17.35 4.49 -6.60
N GLY A 99 17.36 5.78 -6.24
CA GLY A 99 17.28 6.91 -7.17
C GLY A 99 15.93 7.02 -7.88
N LEU A 100 14.92 6.27 -7.43
CA LEU A 100 13.55 6.33 -7.95
C LEU A 100 12.88 7.65 -7.54
N LEU A 101 13.27 8.18 -6.38
CA LEU A 101 12.97 9.53 -5.89
C LEU A 101 14.17 10.47 -6.14
N GLY A 102 13.91 11.68 -6.61
CA GLY A 102 14.86 12.75 -6.83
C GLY A 102 15.72 12.63 -8.09
N SER A 103 15.46 11.63 -8.95
CA SER A 103 16.03 11.63 -10.30
C SER A 103 15.31 12.68 -11.14
N GLY A 104 16.03 13.71 -11.59
CA GLY A 104 15.50 14.91 -12.24
C GLY A 104 14.65 14.71 -13.52
N GLN A 105 14.33 13.48 -13.92
CA GLN A 105 13.45 13.16 -15.05
C GLN A 105 11.96 13.35 -14.72
N ASN A 106 11.53 13.28 -13.45
CA ASN A 106 10.11 13.39 -13.02
C ASN A 106 9.86 14.37 -11.85
N SER A 107 10.80 15.29 -11.61
CA SER A 107 10.73 16.30 -10.55
C SER A 107 9.70 17.39 -10.91
N LEU A 108 8.69 17.60 -10.07
CA LEU A 108 7.67 18.63 -10.25
C LEU A 108 8.12 19.98 -9.69
N PHE A 109 8.75 19.97 -8.52
CA PHE A 109 9.20 21.18 -7.83
C PHE A 109 10.33 20.86 -6.86
N CYS A 110 11.26 21.81 -6.68
CA CYS A 110 12.36 21.70 -5.70
C CYS A 110 12.06 22.62 -4.53
N PHE A 111 12.00 22.06 -3.32
CA PHE A 111 11.82 22.84 -2.09
C PHE A 111 12.92 22.47 -1.09
N CYS A 112 13.75 23.45 -0.73
CA CYS A 112 14.80 23.32 0.29
C CYS A 112 15.77 22.12 0.05
N GLY A 113 16.16 21.87 -1.20
CA GLY A 113 17.06 20.76 -1.55
C GLY A 113 16.41 19.38 -1.61
N PHE A 114 15.09 19.30 -1.38
CA PHE A 114 14.29 18.09 -1.58
C PHE A 114 13.58 18.18 -2.94
N TYR A 115 13.81 17.18 -3.79
CA TYR A 115 13.12 17.05 -5.07
C TYR A 115 11.76 16.40 -4.82
N PHE A 116 10.69 17.09 -5.19
CA PHE A 116 9.33 16.59 -5.06
C PHE A 116 8.88 15.99 -6.39
N ASP A 117 8.84 14.67 -6.46
CA ASP A 117 8.46 13.95 -7.69
C ASP A 117 6.97 13.64 -7.72
N LYS A 118 6.48 13.36 -8.94
CA LYS A 118 5.14 12.80 -9.17
C LYS A 118 4.85 11.57 -8.31
N LEU A 119 5.85 10.73 -8.06
CA LEU A 119 5.73 9.54 -7.22
C LEU A 119 5.39 9.89 -5.76
N MET A 120 6.10 10.86 -5.17
CA MET A 120 5.81 11.32 -3.80
C MET A 120 4.42 11.93 -3.69
N LEU A 121 4.04 12.75 -4.68
CA LEU A 121 2.71 13.34 -4.76
C LEU A 121 1.64 12.24 -4.80
N GLY A 122 1.84 11.22 -5.64
CA GLY A 122 0.97 10.05 -5.72
C GLY A 122 0.87 9.31 -4.39
N ILE A 123 1.99 9.07 -3.69
CA ILE A 123 1.99 8.42 -2.37
C ILE A 123 1.15 9.22 -1.37
N ILE A 124 1.32 10.54 -1.34
CA ILE A 124 0.57 11.41 -0.42
C ILE A 124 -0.93 11.38 -0.74
N LEU A 125 -1.30 11.59 -2.01
CA LEU A 125 -2.70 11.57 -2.42
C LEU A 125 -3.34 10.20 -2.18
N GLY A 126 -2.60 9.12 -2.47
CA GLY A 126 -3.05 7.74 -2.28
C GLY A 126 -3.31 7.46 -0.82
N SER A 127 -2.38 7.84 0.06
CA SER A 127 -2.53 7.71 1.50
C SER A 127 -3.74 8.49 2.03
N VAL A 128 -3.93 9.74 1.58
CA VAL A 128 -5.07 10.57 2.00
C VAL A 128 -6.39 9.95 1.53
N ALA A 129 -6.50 9.55 0.27
CA ALA A 129 -7.70 8.93 -0.28
C ALA A 129 -8.04 7.62 0.45
N PHE A 130 -7.05 6.77 0.72
CA PHE A 130 -7.26 5.50 1.42
C PHE A 130 -7.65 5.70 2.88
N TRP A 131 -7.01 6.66 3.55
CA TRP A 131 -7.36 7.04 4.92
C TRP A 131 -8.79 7.58 5.01
N PHE A 132 -9.18 8.44 4.07
CA PHE A 132 -10.54 8.97 3.98
C PHE A 132 -11.56 7.85 3.72
N GLY A 133 -11.34 7.00 2.71
CA GLY A 133 -12.26 5.90 2.40
C GLY A 133 -12.41 4.90 3.55
N ALA A 134 -11.33 4.57 4.25
CA ALA A 134 -11.37 3.71 5.44
C ALA A 134 -12.11 4.34 6.62
N SER A 135 -11.92 5.65 6.83
CA SER A 135 -12.60 6.42 7.88
C SER A 135 -14.09 6.57 7.58
N TRP A 136 -14.43 6.90 6.33
CA TRP A 136 -15.79 7.02 5.84
C TRP A 136 -16.56 5.70 5.94
N TYR A 137 -15.92 4.57 5.62
CA TYR A 137 -16.49 3.24 5.84
C TYR A 137 -16.82 2.98 7.32
N SER A 138 -15.92 3.35 8.22
CA SER A 138 -16.11 3.14 9.66
C SER A 138 -17.28 3.99 10.19
N TYR A 139 -17.37 5.23 9.74
CA TYR A 139 -18.48 6.14 10.04
C TYR A 139 -19.84 5.60 9.54
N LEU A 140 -19.91 5.19 8.27
CA LEU A 140 -21.14 4.63 7.69
C LEU A 140 -21.57 3.33 8.38
N LYS A 141 -20.61 2.47 8.71
CA LYS A 141 -20.87 1.21 9.43
C LYS A 141 -21.46 1.47 10.82
N GLU A 142 -20.96 2.48 11.54
CA GLU A 142 -21.48 2.87 12.85
C GLU A 142 -22.92 3.38 12.75
N LYS A 143 -23.23 4.19 11.72
CA LYS A 143 -24.58 4.66 11.44
C LYS A 143 -25.57 3.55 11.06
N ASN A 144 -25.07 2.45 10.52
CA ASN A 144 -25.86 1.28 10.11
C ASN A 144 -25.81 0.13 11.14
N GLN A 145 -25.90 0.45 12.43
CA GLN A 145 -25.93 -0.55 13.53
C GLN A 145 -24.76 -1.53 13.50
N GLY A 146 -23.58 -1.08 13.05
CA GLY A 146 -22.39 -1.92 12.94
C GLY A 146 -22.36 -2.85 11.72
N ARG A 147 -23.32 -2.73 10.79
CA ARG A 147 -23.39 -3.54 9.56
C ARG A 147 -22.92 -2.76 8.34
N ALA A 148 -22.26 -3.42 7.40
CA ALA A 148 -21.99 -2.83 6.09
C ALA A 148 -23.31 -2.73 5.29
N TYR A 149 -23.45 -1.69 4.46
CA TYR A 149 -24.62 -1.49 3.60
C TYR A 149 -24.68 -2.53 2.47
N PHE A 150 -23.52 -2.99 2.00
CA PHE A 150 -23.40 -3.99 0.94
C PHE A 150 -22.09 -4.80 1.13
N PRO A 151 -22.00 -6.02 0.57
CA PRO A 151 -20.78 -6.82 0.66
C PRO A 151 -19.59 -6.10 0.01
N PHE A 152 -18.41 -6.22 0.64
CA PHE A 152 -17.16 -5.56 0.19
C PHE A 152 -17.13 -4.03 0.24
N GLN A 153 -18.07 -3.37 0.93
CA GLN A 153 -18.06 -1.90 1.07
C GLN A 153 -16.70 -1.34 1.52
N LYS A 154 -16.00 -2.01 2.43
CA LYS A 154 -14.66 -1.60 2.90
C LYS A 154 -13.61 -1.52 1.77
N VAL A 155 -13.72 -2.35 0.73
CA VAL A 155 -12.78 -2.41 -0.39
C VAL A 155 -13.10 -1.36 -1.45
N VAL A 156 -14.40 -1.07 -1.66
CA VAL A 156 -14.85 -0.13 -2.69
C VAL A 156 -14.64 1.33 -2.29
N MET A 157 -14.81 1.64 -1.01
CA MET A 157 -14.79 3.02 -0.49
C MET A 157 -13.47 3.79 -0.70
N PRO A 158 -12.28 3.17 -0.63
CA PRO A 158 -11.04 3.84 -1.00
C PRO A 158 -10.85 4.09 -2.50
N ILE A 159 -11.62 3.41 -3.36
CA ILE A 159 -11.52 3.48 -4.84
C ILE A 159 -12.52 4.50 -5.38
N ILE A 160 -13.73 4.50 -4.82
CA ILE A 160 -14.83 5.39 -5.17
C ILE A 160 -15.29 6.04 -3.85
N PRO A 161 -14.61 7.12 -3.41
CA PRO A 161 -14.97 7.83 -2.18
C PRO A 161 -16.34 8.50 -2.26
#